data_AF-A0AAP1RCB0-F1
#
_entry.id   AF-A0AAP1RCB0-F1
#
_cell.length_a   1.000
_cell.length_b   1.000
_cell.length_c   1.000
_cell.angle_alpha   90.00
_cell.angle_beta   90.00
_cell.angle_gamma   90.00
#
_symmetry.space_group_name_H-M   'P 1'
#
loop_
_entity.id
_entity.type
_entity.pdbx_description
1 polymer ?
#
loop_
_entity_poly.entity_id
_entity_poly.type
_entity_poly.pdbx_seq_one_letter_code
_entity_poly.pdbx_strand_id
1 'polypeptide(L)' 'FQFFLALNPDYGEVIPETGGLRKVRWVSGGKGKRAGVRVIYFHQVKHYEIRLLLIYRKGIKDDLSPQEKAMLRLLNTRW' A
#
# COMPACT_ATOMS: atom_id res chain seq x y z
N PHE A 1 4.96 10.34 -5.99
CA PHE A 1 4.60 9.24 -5.07
C PHE A 1 5.84 8.44 -4.65
N GLN A 2 6.53 7.76 -5.58
CA GLN A 2 7.72 6.94 -5.25
C GLN A 2 8.81 7.74 -4.50
N PHE A 3 9.18 8.93 -4.97
CA PHE A 3 10.14 9.79 -4.28
C PHE A 3 9.71 10.14 -2.85
N PHE A 4 8.43 10.41 -2.63
CA PHE A 4 7.89 10.67 -1.30
C PHE A 4 8.03 9.45 -0.37
N LEU A 5 7.72 8.24 -0.86
CA LEU A 5 7.91 7.02 -0.07
C LEU A 5 9.38 6.68 0.15
N ALA A 6 10.27 6.96 -0.80
CA ALA A 6 11.71 6.77 -0.60
C ALA A 6 12.24 7.62 0.57
N LEU A 7 11.72 8.84 0.74
CA LEU A 7 12.06 9.72 1.86
C LEU A 7 11.27 9.43 3.14
N ASN A 8 10.09 8.81 3.03
CA ASN A 8 9.18 8.54 4.15
C ASN A 8 8.70 7.08 4.09
N PRO A 9 9.60 6.10 4.25
CA PRO A 9 9.30 4.71 3.93
C PRO A 9 8.34 4.04 4.93
N ASP A 10 8.11 4.65 6.09
CA ASP A 10 7.13 4.22 7.09
C ASP A 10 5.78 4.97 7.01
N TYR A 11 5.57 5.78 5.97
CA TYR A 11 4.34 6.54 5.81
C TYR A 11 3.10 5.65 5.56
N GLY A 12 2.01 5.97 6.23
CA GLY A 12 0.76 5.24 6.11
C GLY A 12 0.57 4.16 7.18
N GLU A 13 -0.65 3.64 7.23
CA GLU A 13 -1.10 2.77 8.30
C GLU A 13 -0.64 1.33 8.04
N VAL A 14 -0.05 0.68 9.04
CA VAL A 14 0.20 -0.77 8.98
C VAL A 14 -1.14 -1.49 8.95
N ILE A 15 -1.29 -2.41 8.01
CA ILE A 15 -2.47 -3.26 7.90
C ILE A 15 -2.25 -4.48 8.81
N PRO A 16 -3.04 -4.67 9.87
CA PRO A 16 -2.89 -5.82 10.76
C PRO A 16 -2.98 -7.15 10.01
N GLU A 17 -2.29 -8.18 10.52
CA GLU A 17 -2.32 -9.57 10.02
C GLU A 17 -1.70 -9.79 8.62
N THR A 18 -1.15 -8.74 8.00
CA THR A 18 -0.51 -8.84 6.67
C THR A 18 1.00 -9.08 6.72
N GLY A 19 1.61 -9.10 7.92
CA GLY A 19 3.06 -9.20 8.08
C GLY A 19 3.80 -7.88 7.81
N GLY A 20 3.12 -6.73 7.92
CA GLY A 20 3.75 -5.41 7.85
C GLY A 20 3.48 -4.63 6.56
N LEU A 21 2.48 -5.02 5.76
CA LEU A 21 2.04 -4.18 4.64
C LEU A 21 1.47 -2.86 5.18
N ARG A 22 1.70 -1.78 4.44
CA ARG A 22 1.23 -0.42 4.75
C ARG A 22 0.25 0.07 3.70
N LYS A 23 -0.78 0.81 4.13
CA LYS A 23 -1.77 1.45 3.25
C LYS A 23 -1.57 2.96 3.25
N VAL A 24 -1.37 3.53 2.06
CA VAL A 24 -1.26 4.98 1.84
C VAL A 24 -2.49 5.49 1.11
N ARG A 25 -3.09 6.56 1.62
CA ARG A 25 -4.11 7.33 0.92
C ARG A 25 -3.40 8.45 0.16
N TRP A 26 -3.44 8.41 -1.16
CA TRP A 26 -2.71 9.36 -2.01
C TRP A 26 -3.65 10.12 -2.95
N VAL A 27 -3.30 11.36 -3.26
CA VAL A 27 -3.99 12.15 -4.29
C VAL A 27 -3.16 12.05 -5.58
N SER A 28 -3.64 11.30 -6.56
CA SER A 28 -3.11 11.38 -7.92
C SER A 28 -3.51 12.74 -8.50
N GLY A 29 -2.58 13.45 -9.14
CA GLY A 29 -2.64 14.90 -9.42
C GLY A 29 -3.77 15.44 -10.32
N GLY A 30 -4.92 14.78 -10.42
CA GLY A 30 -6.13 15.28 -11.07
C GLY A 30 -7.04 16.08 -10.13
N LYS A 31 -8.00 16.83 -10.71
CA LYS A 31 -9.06 17.51 -9.97
C LYS A 31 -10.29 16.62 -9.78
N GLY A 32 -10.93 16.69 -8.61
CA GLY A 32 -12.25 16.09 -8.31
C GLY A 32 -12.23 14.75 -7.57
N LYS A 33 -13.42 14.19 -7.30
CA LYS A 33 -13.64 12.97 -6.47
C LYS A 33 -12.85 11.73 -6.94
N ARG A 34 -12.40 11.69 -8.20
CA ARG A 34 -11.66 10.56 -8.81
C ARG A 34 -10.14 10.60 -8.58
N ALA A 35 -9.61 11.67 -8.00
CA ALA A 35 -8.18 11.86 -7.82
C ALA A 35 -7.55 10.97 -6.73
N GLY A 36 -8.33 10.57 -5.73
CA GLY A 36 -7.84 9.76 -4.61
C GLY A 36 -7.61 8.29 -4.97
N VAL A 37 -6.43 7.77 -4.63
CA VAL A 37 -6.07 6.35 -4.72
C VAL A 37 -5.58 5.84 -3.37
N ARG A 38 -5.63 4.52 -3.19
CA ARG A 38 -5.04 3.81 -2.07
C ARG A 38 -3.96 2.90 -2.63
N VAL A 39 -2.78 2.97 -2.04
CA VAL A 39 -1.63 2.15 -2.41
C VAL A 39 -1.27 1.27 -1.23
N ILE A 40 -1.13 -0.03 -1.47
CA ILE A 40 -0.61 -0.99 -0.50
C ILE A 40 0.82 -1.32 -0.90
N TYR A 41 1.73 -1.18 0.04
CA TYR A 41 3.16 -1.42 -0.18
C TYR A 41 3.81 -2.11 1.01
N PHE A 42 5.02 -2.61 0.82
CA PHE A 42 5.87 -3.15 1.87
C PHE A 42 7.20 -2.41 1.91
N HIS A 43 7.66 -2.05 3.11
CA HIS A 43 8.98 -1.48 3.33
C HIS A 43 9.94 -2.62 3.74
N GLN A 44 10.74 -3.11 2.79
CA GLN A 44 11.70 -4.16 3.03
C GLN A 44 13.05 -3.55 3.43
N VAL A 45 13.21 -3.33 4.74
CA VAL A 45 14.35 -2.62 5.32
C VAL A 45 15.68 -3.30 5.00
N LYS A 46 15.74 -4.65 5.07
CA LYS A 46 16.98 -5.41 4.87
C LYS A 46 17.57 -5.25 3.47
N HIS A 47 16.72 -4.98 2.48
CA HIS A 47 17.12 -4.81 1.08
C HIS A 47 17.01 -3.37 0.59
N TYR A 48 16.67 -2.42 1.47
CA TYR A 48 16.44 -1.01 1.12
C TYR A 48 15.41 -0.83 0.01
N GLU A 49 14.35 -1.65 0.03
CA GLU A 49 13.34 -1.73 -1.03
C GLU A 49 11.96 -1.24 -0.57
N ILE A 50 11.25 -0.58 -1.48
CA ILE A 50 9.82 -0.32 -1.39
C ILE A 50 9.12 -1.17 -2.44
N ARG A 51 8.36 -2.17 -2.00
CA ARG A 51 7.59 -3.05 -2.88
C ARG A 51 6.16 -2.53 -2.98
N LEU A 52 5.74 -2.10 -4.16
CA LEU A 52 4.39 -1.61 -4.41
C LEU A 52 3.51 -2.78 -4.88
N LEU A 53 2.58 -3.24 -4.05
CA LEU A 53 1.81 -4.46 -4.31
C LEU A 53 0.50 -4.20 -5.04
N LEU A 54 -0.22 -3.15 -4.64
CA LEU A 54 -1.57 -2.91 -5.14
C LEU A 54 -1.90 -1.42 -5.13
N ILE A 55 -2.58 -0.95 -6.17
CA ILE A 55 -3.17 0.38 -6.24
C ILE A 55 -4.63 0.28 -6.67
N TYR A 56 -5.51 1.04 -6.01
CA TYR A 56 -6.92 1.09 -6.35
C TYR A 56 -7.53 2.45 -6.03
N ARG A 57 -8.63 2.80 -6.70
CA ARG A 57 -9.30 4.10 -6.51
C ARG A 57 -10.03 4.19 -5.18
N LYS A 58 -10.15 5.41 -4.65
CA LYS A 58 -11.05 5.72 -3.53
C LYS A 58 -12.47 5.25 -3.88
N GLY A 59 -13.14 4.62 -2.92
CA GLY A 59 -14.52 4.13 -3.06
C GLY A 59 -14.67 2.73 -3.68
N ILE A 60 -13.58 2.12 -4.17
CA ILE A 60 -13.63 0.71 -4.63
C ILE A 60 -13.70 -0.23 -3.43
N LYS A 61 -12.85 0.01 -2.43
CA LYS A 61 -12.76 -0.81 -1.23
C LYS A 61 -12.19 0.00 -0.08
N ASP A 62 -12.78 -0.10 1.09
CA ASP A 62 -12.26 0.58 2.28
C ASP A 62 -11.45 -0.40 3.14
N ASP A 63 -12.03 -1.58 3.40
CA ASP A 63 -11.43 -2.66 4.19
C ASP A 63 -11.10 -3.90 3.37
N LEU A 64 -10.02 -4.59 3.76
CA LEU A 64 -9.61 -5.86 3.16
C LEU A 64 -10.21 -7.01 3.94
N SER A 65 -10.77 -8.00 3.23
CA SER A 65 -11.23 -9.23 3.87
C SER A 65 -10.05 -10.03 4.44
N PRO A 66 -10.27 -10.93 5.41
CA PRO A 66 -9.21 -11.82 5.90
C PRO A 66 -8.51 -12.60 4.78
N GLN A 67 -9.25 -13.05 3.77
CA GLN A 67 -8.72 -13.79 2.62
C GLN A 67 -7.81 -12.91 1.75
N GLU A 68 -8.17 -11.64 1.53
CA GLU A 68 -7.34 -10.71 0.78
C GLU A 68 -6.06 -10.35 1.51
N LYS A 69 -6.13 -10.15 2.84
CA LYS A 69 -4.93 -9.95 3.67
C LYS A 69 -3.98 -11.13 3.57
N ALA A 70 -4.52 -12.36 3.65
CA ALA A 70 -3.73 -13.58 3.51
C ALA A 70 -3.07 -13.68 2.13
N MET A 71 -3.81 -13.35 1.06
CA MET A 71 -3.28 -13.34 -0.31
C MET A 71 -2.17 -12.29 -0.49
N LEU A 72 -2.38 -11.06 -0.02
CA LEU A 72 -1.37 -10.00 -0.11
C LEU A 72 -0.11 -10.33 0.69
N ARG A 73 -0.26 -10.95 1.86
CA ARG A 73 0.87 -11.46 2.64
C ARG A 73 1.66 -12.51 1.85
N LEU A 74 0.97 -13.48 1.25
CA LEU A 74 1.59 -14.53 0.44
C LEU A 74 2.34 -13.96 -0.78
N LEU A 75 1.74 -12.99 -1.47
CA LEU A 75 2.37 -12.29 -2.60
C LEU A 75 3.66 -11.60 -2.15
N ASN A 76 3.67 -10.91 -1.01
CA ASN A 76 4.86 -10.26 -0.49
C ASN A 76 5.98 -11.24 -0.12
N THR A 77 5.63 -12.36 0.53
CA THR A 77 6.62 -13.35 1.00
C THR A 77 7.32 -14.09 -0.13
N ARG A 78 6.67 -14.22 -1.29
CA ARG A 78 7.24 -14.88 -2.48
C ARG A 78 8.07 -13.94 -3.36
N TRP A 79 8.15 -12.68 -3.01
CA TRP A 79 8.89 -11.65 -3.73
C TRP A 79 10.20 -11.33 -3.02
#